data_AF-A0A520CFH3-F1
#
_entry.id   AF-A0A520CFH3-F1
#
_cell.length_a   1.000
_cell.length_b   1.000
_cell.length_c   1.000
_cell.angle_alpha   90.00
_cell.angle_beta   90.00
_cell.angle_gamma   90.00
#
_symmetry.space_group_name_H-M   'P 1'
#
loop_
_entity.id
_entity.type
_entity.pdbx_description
1 polymer ?
#
loop_
_entity_poly.entity_id
_entity_poly.type
_entity_poly.pdbx_seq_one_letter_code
_entity_poly.pdbx_strand_id
1 'polypeptide(L)'
;MQQQVKYNLGDNEQFDYFIAARKEDVIINKDSIAYKIDPSSENTQLISVPGIYGNFDFLLIRRDKQGNFKGYISSYKEDIF
;
A
#
# COMPACT_ATOMS: atom_id res chain seq x y z
N MET A 1 -10.39 10.63 3.91
CA MET A 1 -10.55 9.64 5.00
C MET A 1 -9.77 8.40 4.60
N GLN A 2 -8.91 7.85 5.47
CA GLN A 2 -8.21 6.58 5.18
C GLN A 2 -9.21 5.43 5.28
N GLN A 3 -9.32 4.60 4.23
CA GLN A 3 -10.26 3.48 4.18
C GLN A 3 -9.62 2.26 4.87
N GLN A 4 -10.16 1.83 6.01
CA GLN A 4 -9.76 0.57 6.63
C GLN A 4 -10.23 -0.60 5.76
N VAL A 5 -9.43 -1.65 5.71
CA VAL A 5 -9.74 -2.86 4.96
C VAL A 5 -9.43 -4.10 5.78
N LYS A 6 -10.18 -5.18 5.52
CA LYS A 6 -9.82 -6.49 6.02
C LYS A 6 -8.82 -7.11 5.05
N TYR A 7 -7.61 -7.31 5.55
CA TYR A 7 -6.56 -7.98 4.81
C TYR A 7 -6.71 -9.48 5.05
N ASN A 8 -6.78 -10.32 4.03
CA ASN A 8 -7.07 -11.73 4.17
C ASN A 8 -5.82 -12.56 4.50
N LEU A 9 -4.63 -11.97 4.34
CA LEU A 9 -3.34 -12.61 4.59
C LEU A 9 -2.61 -11.95 5.76
N GLY A 10 -1.80 -12.70 6.49
CA GLY A 10 -1.04 -12.20 7.63
C GLY A 10 -1.86 -12.10 8.93
N ASP A 11 -1.34 -11.34 9.90
CA ASP A 11 -1.85 -11.32 11.26
C ASP A 11 -2.83 -10.15 11.50
N ASN A 12 -4.11 -10.37 11.20
CA ASN A 12 -5.18 -9.40 11.44
C ASN A 12 -5.56 -9.24 12.90
N GLU A 13 -5.14 -10.16 13.77
CA GLU A 13 -5.37 -10.05 15.20
C GLU A 13 -4.41 -9.01 15.81
N GLN A 14 -3.21 -8.89 15.24
CA GLN A 14 -2.20 -7.92 15.67
C GLN A 14 -2.30 -6.56 14.99
N PHE A 15 -2.81 -6.50 13.75
CA PHE A 15 -2.74 -5.27 12.94
C PHE A 15 -4.07 -4.88 12.30
N ASP A 16 -4.21 -3.57 12.07
CA ASP A 16 -5.21 -2.96 11.22
C ASP A 16 -4.56 -2.41 9.95
N TYR A 17 -5.24 -2.59 8.82
CA TYR A 17 -4.74 -2.22 7.50
C TYR A 17 -5.63 -1.14 6.88
N PHE A 18 -5.01 -0.14 6.27
CA PHE A 18 -5.71 0.98 5.64
C PHE A 18 -5.15 1.21 4.24
N ILE A 19 -6.01 1.46 3.26
CA ILE A 19 -5.57 1.86 1.91
C ILE A 19 -4.90 3.22 2.03
N ALA A 20 -3.59 3.24 1.75
CA ALA A 20 -2.80 4.45 1.64
C ALA A 20 -2.91 5.04 0.25
N ALA A 21 -2.82 4.18 -0.77
CA ALA A 21 -2.99 4.54 -2.16
C ALA A 21 -3.41 3.33 -3.00
N ARG A 22 -4.10 3.59 -4.11
CA ARG A 22 -4.35 2.60 -5.15
C ARG A 22 -3.27 2.71 -6.21
N LYS A 23 -3.08 1.64 -6.96
CA LYS A 23 -2.10 1.57 -8.05
C LYS A 23 -2.24 2.72 -9.05
N GLU A 24 -3.46 3.07 -9.43
CA GLU A 24 -3.76 4.15 -10.37
C GLU A 24 -3.38 5.55 -9.85
N ASP A 25 -3.18 5.68 -8.54
CA ASP A 25 -2.92 6.96 -7.86
C ASP A 25 -1.43 7.19 -7.55
N VAL A 26 -0.52 6.27 -7.92
CA VAL A 26 0.90 6.31 -7.52
C VAL A 26 1.90 6.17 -8.67
N ILE A 27 2.93 7.04 -8.66
CA ILE A 27 4.09 7.01 -9.55
C ILE A 27 5.22 6.69 -8.59
N ILE A 28 5.88 5.57 -8.87
CA ILE A 28 6.98 5.14 -8.05
C ILE A 28 8.26 5.64 -8.71
N ASN A 29 9.08 6.36 -7.95
CA ASN A 29 10.38 6.83 -8.43
C ASN A 29 11.20 5.65 -8.99
N LYS A 30 11.94 5.89 -10.07
CA LYS A 30 12.80 4.88 -10.72
C LYS A 30 13.81 4.23 -9.77
N ASP A 31 14.23 4.97 -8.73
CA ASP A 31 15.16 4.51 -7.69
C ASP A 31 14.46 3.94 -6.45
N SER A 32 13.12 3.90 -6.45
CA SER A 32 12.32 3.21 -5.45
C SER A 32 12.10 1.76 -5.90
N ILE A 33 12.16 0.83 -4.95
CA ILE A 33 12.32 -0.61 -5.26
C ILE A 33 11.00 -1.32 -5.64
N ALA A 34 9.93 -0.55 -5.81
CA ALA A 34 8.67 -0.98 -6.39
C ALA A 34 8.60 -0.50 -7.85
N TYR A 35 8.77 -1.42 -8.79
CA TYR A 35 8.87 -1.10 -10.21
C TYR A 35 7.49 -1.03 -10.85
N LYS A 36 6.87 0.15 -10.87
CA LYS A 36 6.11 0.55 -12.06
C LYS A 36 5.86 2.06 -12.11
N ILE A 37 6.35 2.66 -13.19
CA ILE A 37 5.98 3.99 -13.64
C ILE A 37 4.71 3.80 -14.46
N ASP A 38 3.59 4.38 -14.03
CA ASP A 38 2.43 4.56 -14.91
C ASP A 38 2.51 5.97 -15.52
N PRO A 39 2.85 6.10 -16.81
CA PRO A 39 2.98 7.41 -17.45
C PRO A 39 1.63 8.06 -17.79
N SER A 40 0.50 7.43 -17.49
CA SER A 40 -0.83 7.85 -17.96
C SER A 40 -1.68 8.63 -16.95
N SER A 41 -1.25 8.75 -15.69
CA SER A 41 -2.09 9.31 -14.62
C SER A 41 -1.73 10.77 -14.26
N GLU A 42 -2.65 11.68 -14.54
CA GLU A 42 -2.51 13.14 -14.30
C GLU A 42 -2.55 13.52 -12.80
N ASN A 43 -3.00 12.64 -11.90
CA ASN A 43 -3.22 12.96 -10.47
C ASN A 43 -2.40 12.08 -9.52
N THR A 44 -1.15 11.87 -9.89
CA THR A 44 -0.37 10.83 -9.25
C THR A 44 0.49 11.33 -8.08
N GLN A 45 0.47 10.63 -6.94
CA GLN A 45 1.37 10.89 -5.82
C GLN A 45 2.67 10.10 -5.95
N LEU A 46 3.80 10.79 -5.77
CA LEU A 46 5.12 10.18 -5.64
C LEU A 46 5.30 9.68 -4.20
N ILE A 47 5.28 8.37 -4.00
CA ILE A 47 5.46 7.76 -2.69
C ILE A 47 6.77 6.95 -2.67
N SER A 48 7.68 7.33 -1.77
CA SER A 48 8.87 6.53 -1.46
C SER A 48 8.55 5.57 -0.32
N VAL A 49 8.58 4.26 -0.61
CA VAL A 49 8.31 3.23 0.38
C VAL A 49 9.48 2.25 0.47
N PRO A 50 10.27 2.28 1.55
CA PRO A 50 11.37 1.35 1.74
C PRO A 50 10.85 -0.09 1.88
N GLY A 51 11.47 -1.04 1.17
CA GLY A 51 11.26 -2.47 1.39
C GLY A 51 10.00 -3.08 0.76
N ILE A 52 9.30 -2.34 -0.10
CA ILE A 52 8.18 -2.89 -0.89
C ILE A 52 8.66 -3.14 -2.32
N TYR A 53 8.41 -4.35 -2.81
CA TYR A 53 8.90 -4.85 -4.09
C TYR A 53 7.74 -5.46 -4.89
N GLY A 54 7.77 -5.29 -6.21
CA GLY A 54 6.86 -5.96 -7.14
C GLY A 54 5.64 -5.16 -7.58
N ASN A 55 4.76 -5.82 -8.34
CA ASN A 55 3.46 -5.29 -8.80
C ASN A 55 2.43 -5.43 -7.68
N PHE A 56 1.50 -4.50 -7.57
CA PHE A 56 0.43 -4.52 -6.56
C PHE A 56 -0.77 -3.71 -7.04
N ASP A 57 -1.91 -3.89 -6.38
CA ASP A 57 -3.13 -3.10 -6.63
C ASP A 57 -3.31 -2.02 -5.56
N PHE A 58 -2.85 -2.29 -4.33
CA PHE A 58 -2.96 -1.38 -3.20
C PHE A 58 -1.66 -1.28 -2.41
N LEU A 59 -1.35 -0.07 -1.96
CA LEU A 59 -0.41 0.18 -0.88
C LEU A 59 -1.20 0.33 0.41
N LEU A 60 -0.91 -0.51 1.40
CA LEU A 60 -1.57 -0.49 2.70
C LEU A 60 -0.64 0.11 3.77
N ILE A 61 -1.22 0.93 4.65
CA ILE A 61 -0.63 1.29 5.95
C ILE A 61 -1.00 0.20 6.95
N ARG A 62 -0.01 -0.37 7.61
CA ARG A 62 -0.17 -1.31 8.73
C ARG A 62 -0.03 -0.55 10.05
N ARG A 63 -1.03 -0.65 10.92
CA ARG A 63 -0.99 -0.14 12.31
C ARG A 63 -1.22 -1.27 13.30
N ASP A 64 -0.64 -1.19 14.49
CA ASP A 64 -1.06 -2.09 15.58
C ASP A 64 -2.46 -1.72 16.08
N LYS A 65 -3.06 -2.58 16.92
CA LYS A 65 -4.39 -2.35 17.51
C LYS A 65 -4.45 -1.13 18.44
N GLN A 66 -3.31 -0.54 18.81
CA GLN A 66 -3.25 0.72 19.54
C GLN A 66 -3.17 1.94 18.60
N GLY A 67 -3.15 1.70 17.28
CA GLY A 67 -3.11 2.72 16.23
C GLY A 67 -1.70 3.17 15.85
N ASN A 68 -0.64 2.58 16.40
CA ASN A 68 0.73 2.97 16.08
C ASN A 68 1.13 2.44 14.69
N PHE A 69 1.79 3.28 13.90
CA PHE A 69 2.28 2.91 12.58
C PHE A 69 3.37 1.83 12.65
N LYS A 70 3.24 0.77 11.83
CA LYS A 70 4.16 -0.37 11.76
C LYS A 70 4.76 -0.60 10.37
N GLY A 71 4.55 0.35 9.46
CA GLY A 71 5.08 0.27 8.10
C GLY A 71 3.99 0.19 7.03
N TYR A 72 4.47 0.06 5.80
CA TYR A 72 3.64 -0.16 4.64
C TYR A 72 3.77 -1.61 4.16
N ILE A 73 2.77 -2.08 3.43
CA ILE A 73 2.80 -3.37 2.73
C ILE A 73 2.08 -3.23 1.39
N SER A 74 2.56 -3.92 0.35
CA SER A 74 1.88 -4.04 -0.92
C SER A 74 0.89 -5.21 -0.88
N SER A 75 -0.22 -5.06 -1.59
CA SER A 75 -1.26 -6.07 -1.63
C SER A 75 -1.99 -6.07 -2.97
N TYR A 76 -2.46 -7.24 -3.38
CA TYR A 76 -3.37 -7.40 -4.51
C TYR A 76 -4.81 -7.27 -4.07
N LYS A 77 -5.70 -6.98 -5.02
CA LYS A 77 -7.13 -6.87 -4.75
C LYS A 77 -7.70 -8.13 -4.13
N GLU A 78 -7.28 -9.32 -4.56
CA GLU A 78 -7.72 -10.60 -3.96
C GLU A 78 -7.37 -10.75 -2.48
N ASP A 79 -6.32 -10.08 -2.01
CA ASP A 79 -5.89 -10.16 -0.62
C ASP A 79 -6.70 -9.26 0.30
N ILE A 80 -7.58 -8.39 -0.21
CA ILE A 80 -8.27 -7.36 0.58
C ILE A 80 -9.78 -7.46 0.41
N PHE A 81 -10.53 -7.96 1.42
CA PHE A 81 -12.00 -7.91 1.52
C PHE A 81 -12.51 -8.19 2.94
#